data_AF-A0A5C7B4A5-F1
#
_entry.id   AF-A0A5C7B4A5-F1
#
_cell.length_a   1.000
_cell.length_b   1.000
_cell.length_c   1.000
_cell.angle_alpha   90.00
_cell.angle_beta   90.00
_cell.angle_gamma   90.00
#
_symmetry.space_group_name_H-M   'P 1'
#
loop_
_entity.id
_entity.type
_entity.pdbx_description
1 polymer ?
#
loop_
_entity_poly.entity_id
_entity_poly.type
_entity_poly.pdbx_seq_one_letter_code
_entity_poly.pdbx_strand_id
1 'polypeptide(L)'
;MGKIKLILKIVLSPFISVLILFLSESSLFLYPLIFSLIVSLSNYKRYTDSIKGTVLSIIFSYFSFFVGYFGWGLFLKGIESIGLTNDIHIGTWFYTDLAFLISGFLIAPLLTLLLNKSLFRNTKTKTTLWIIIITIGILILISFIHNDDSIDNYFNMMNVWQLIVMFGLQLIINQEYLSKKDASSQHGV
;
A
#
# COMPACT_ATOMS: atom_id res chain seq x y z
N MET A 1 -6.81 -22.85 10.00
CA MET A 1 -6.27 -22.63 8.64
C MET A 1 -4.83 -23.14 8.61
N GLY A 2 -4.45 -23.97 7.64
CA GLY A 2 -3.08 -24.50 7.53
C GLY A 2 -2.06 -23.40 7.18
N LYS A 3 -0.77 -23.61 7.54
CA LYS A 3 0.32 -22.63 7.33
C LYS A 3 0.46 -22.27 5.84
N ILE A 4 0.42 -23.28 4.97
CA ILE A 4 0.47 -23.12 3.52
C ILE A 4 -0.72 -22.27 3.02
N LYS A 5 -1.93 -22.54 3.49
CA LYS A 5 -3.12 -21.77 3.09
C LYS A 5 -3.02 -20.29 3.52
N LEU A 6 -2.41 -20.01 4.67
CA LEU A 6 -2.18 -18.64 5.14
C LEU A 6 -1.13 -17.91 4.30
N ILE A 7 0.02 -18.54 4.08
CA ILE A 7 1.09 -17.98 3.24
C ILE A 7 0.55 -17.73 1.83
N LEU A 8 -0.15 -18.71 1.26
CA LEU A 8 -0.76 -18.60 -0.05
C LEU A 8 -1.73 -17.42 -0.09
N LYS A 9 -2.59 -17.23 0.92
CA LYS A 9 -3.48 -16.06 0.98
C LYS A 9 -2.70 -14.73 1.01
N ILE A 10 -1.66 -14.63 1.84
CA ILE A 10 -0.87 -13.40 2.02
C ILE A 10 -0.15 -13.02 0.73
N VAL A 11 0.42 -14.02 0.03
CA VAL A 11 1.14 -13.82 -1.23
C VAL A 11 0.17 -13.62 -2.38
N LEU A 12 -0.81 -14.50 -2.55
CA LEU A 12 -1.69 -14.54 -3.72
C LEU A 12 -2.61 -13.33 -3.83
N SER A 13 -3.04 -12.71 -2.71
CA SER A 13 -3.94 -11.56 -2.78
C SER A 13 -3.30 -10.36 -3.53
N PRO A 14 -2.09 -9.88 -3.17
CA PRO A 14 -1.36 -8.89 -3.97
C PRO A 14 -1.21 -9.25 -5.45
N PHE A 15 -0.81 -10.49 -5.76
CA PHE A 15 -0.61 -10.92 -7.15
C PHE A 15 -1.91 -10.96 -7.95
N ILE A 16 -3.01 -11.44 -7.37
CA ILE A 16 -4.34 -11.39 -8.01
C ILE A 16 -4.73 -9.95 -8.29
N SER A 17 -4.50 -9.04 -7.33
CA SER A 17 -4.84 -7.62 -7.48
C SER A 17 -4.12 -6.98 -8.66
N VAL A 18 -2.82 -7.25 -8.80
CA VAL A 18 -2.02 -6.74 -9.93
C VAL A 18 -2.40 -7.44 -11.24
N LEU A 19 -2.64 -8.75 -11.22
CA LEU A 19 -3.03 -9.51 -12.40
C LEU A 19 -4.35 -8.99 -13.00
N ILE A 20 -5.34 -8.67 -12.16
CA ILE A 20 -6.61 -8.10 -12.62
C ILE A 20 -6.35 -6.76 -13.33
N LEU A 21 -5.55 -5.88 -12.74
CA LEU A 21 -5.23 -4.58 -13.35
C LEU A 21 -4.49 -4.73 -14.67
N PHE A 22 -3.50 -5.61 -14.71
CA PHE A 22 -2.71 -5.88 -15.90
C PHE A 22 -3.59 -6.41 -17.05
N LEU A 23 -4.48 -7.36 -16.77
CA LEU A 23 -5.36 -7.96 -17.78
C LEU A 23 -6.50 -7.06 -18.26
N SER A 24 -6.84 -6.02 -17.49
CA SER A 24 -7.99 -5.16 -17.80
C SER A 24 -7.60 -3.84 -18.44
N GLU A 25 -6.30 -3.58 -18.68
CA GLU A 25 -5.79 -2.27 -19.12
C GLU A 25 -6.47 -1.12 -18.34
N SER A 26 -6.66 -1.36 -17.04
CA SER A 26 -7.58 -0.59 -16.22
C SER A 26 -7.11 0.85 -16.08
N SER A 27 -8.07 1.79 -16.13
CA SER A 27 -7.81 3.17 -15.74
C SER A 27 -7.23 3.24 -14.32
N LEU A 28 -6.37 4.24 -14.07
CA LEU A 28 -5.79 4.51 -12.75
C LEU A 28 -6.83 4.55 -11.61
N PHE A 29 -8.05 5.01 -11.93
CA PHE A 29 -9.16 5.12 -10.99
C PHE A 29 -9.75 3.77 -10.53
N LEU A 30 -9.40 2.66 -11.17
CA LEU A 30 -9.83 1.31 -10.78
C LEU A 30 -8.88 0.67 -9.75
N TYR A 31 -7.66 1.18 -9.59
CA TYR A 31 -6.70 0.66 -8.60
C TYR A 31 -7.27 0.64 -7.18
N PRO A 32 -7.87 1.73 -6.64
CA PRO A 32 -8.40 1.73 -5.28
C PRO A 32 -9.56 0.75 -5.09
N LEU A 33 -10.40 0.59 -6.12
CA LEU A 33 -11.52 -0.34 -6.11
C LEU A 33 -11.03 -1.79 -6.11
N ILE A 34 -10.15 -2.16 -7.03
CA ILE A 34 -9.60 -3.52 -7.10
C ILE A 34 -8.84 -3.85 -5.82
N PHE A 35 -8.03 -2.92 -5.31
CA PHE A 35 -7.34 -3.08 -4.04
C PHE A 35 -8.30 -3.40 -2.90
N SER A 36 -9.33 -2.58 -2.71
CA SER A 36 -10.28 -2.71 -1.59
C SER A 36 -11.15 -3.96 -1.71
N LEU A 37 -11.57 -4.33 -2.92
CA LEU A 37 -12.33 -5.56 -3.17
C LEU A 37 -11.50 -6.81 -2.84
N ILE A 38 -10.25 -6.88 -3.32
CA ILE A 38 -9.37 -8.03 -3.05
C ILE A 38 -9.04 -8.14 -1.55
N VAL A 39 -8.72 -7.02 -0.89
CA VAL A 39 -8.50 -7.00 0.56
C VAL A 39 -9.74 -7.49 1.30
N SER A 40 -10.93 -7.03 0.89
CA SER A 40 -12.19 -7.39 1.53
C SER A 40 -12.55 -8.86 1.33
N LEU A 41 -12.44 -9.38 0.11
CA LEU A 41 -12.72 -10.79 -0.20
C LEU A 41 -11.76 -11.72 0.56
N SER A 42 -10.46 -11.41 0.56
CA SER A 42 -9.46 -12.21 1.25
C SER A 42 -9.64 -12.19 2.78
N ASN A 43 -10.23 -11.12 3.34
CA ASN A 43 -10.28 -10.90 4.79
C ASN A 43 -11.69 -10.71 5.36
N TYR A 44 -12.74 -11.10 4.64
CA TYR A 44 -14.13 -10.76 4.96
C TYR A 44 -14.53 -11.05 6.41
N LYS A 45 -14.15 -12.22 6.94
CA LYS A 45 -14.47 -12.65 8.32
C LYS A 45 -13.64 -11.96 9.42
N ARG A 46 -12.66 -11.14 9.05
CA ARG A 46 -11.72 -10.48 9.99
C ARG A 46 -12.04 -9.02 10.24
N TYR A 47 -12.93 -8.45 9.46
CA TYR A 47 -13.46 -7.13 9.73
C TYR A 47 -14.11 -7.07 11.12
N THR A 48 -14.10 -5.89 11.72
CA THR A 48 -14.91 -5.62 12.91
C THR A 48 -16.40 -5.81 12.59
N ASP A 49 -16.85 -5.23 11.47
CA ASP A 49 -18.15 -5.41 10.82
C ASP A 49 -17.89 -5.64 9.32
N SER A 50 -18.28 -6.80 8.78
CA SER A 50 -17.87 -7.22 7.42
C SER A 50 -18.47 -6.37 6.31
N ILE A 51 -19.73 -5.98 6.41
CA ILE A 51 -20.40 -5.19 5.36
C ILE A 51 -19.90 -3.75 5.44
N LYS A 52 -19.97 -3.13 6.62
CA LYS A 52 -19.50 -1.76 6.81
C LYS A 52 -18.00 -1.64 6.55
N GLY A 53 -17.23 -2.64 6.97
CA GLY A 53 -15.78 -2.70 6.72
C GLY A 53 -15.45 -2.75 5.24
N THR A 54 -16.19 -3.52 4.44
CA THR A 54 -16.00 -3.55 2.98
C THR A 54 -16.29 -2.19 2.35
N VAL A 55 -17.42 -1.57 2.69
CA VAL A 55 -17.79 -0.24 2.18
C VAL A 55 -16.76 0.82 2.59
N LEU A 56 -16.35 0.84 3.86
CA LEU A 56 -15.34 1.77 4.35
C LEU A 56 -13.96 1.51 3.75
N SER A 57 -13.60 0.26 3.45
CA SER A 57 -12.34 -0.05 2.76
C SER A 57 -12.30 0.59 1.38
N ILE A 58 -13.39 0.53 0.61
CA ILE A 58 -13.51 1.22 -0.68
C ILE A 58 -13.34 2.73 -0.50
N ILE A 59 -14.09 3.33 0.43
CA ILE A 59 -14.02 4.78 0.70
C ILE A 59 -12.60 5.20 1.11
N PHE A 60 -11.97 4.48 2.04
CA PHE A 60 -10.63 4.78 2.54
C PHE A 60 -9.55 4.62 1.48
N SER A 61 -9.68 3.62 0.60
CA SER A 61 -8.78 3.44 -0.53
C SER A 61 -8.90 4.59 -1.53
N TYR A 62 -10.12 5.01 -1.90
CA TYR A 62 -10.32 6.17 -2.77
C TYR A 62 -9.85 7.47 -2.12
N PHE A 63 -10.14 7.67 -0.83
CA PHE A 63 -9.67 8.83 -0.10
C PHE A 63 -8.14 8.92 -0.10
N SER A 64 -7.44 7.83 0.20
CA SER A 64 -5.97 7.78 0.18
C SER A 64 -5.41 8.04 -1.22
N PHE A 65 -6.06 7.49 -2.25
CA PHE A 65 -5.72 7.74 -3.64
C PHE A 65 -5.85 9.21 -4.02
N PHE A 66 -6.99 9.84 -3.73
CA PHE A 66 -7.20 11.26 -4.05
C PHE A 66 -6.27 12.17 -3.27
N VAL A 67 -5.96 11.84 -2.00
CA VAL A 67 -4.95 12.58 -1.23
C VAL A 67 -3.57 12.45 -1.87
N GLY A 68 -3.18 11.28 -2.36
CA GLY A 68 -1.94 11.13 -3.13
C GLY A 68 -1.96 11.93 -4.44
N TYR A 69 -3.01 11.73 -5.24
CA TYR A 69 -3.15 12.33 -6.56
C TYR A 69 -3.19 13.86 -6.54
N PHE A 70 -4.07 14.46 -5.72
CA PHE A 70 -4.15 15.91 -5.58
C PHE A 70 -3.05 16.47 -4.67
N GLY A 71 -2.55 15.66 -3.74
CA GLY A 71 -1.43 16.04 -2.88
C GLY A 71 -0.19 16.39 -3.69
N TRP A 72 0.09 15.67 -4.78
CA TRP A 72 1.20 15.98 -5.67
C TRP A 72 1.23 17.45 -6.10
N GLY A 73 0.10 17.97 -6.61
CA GLY A 73 0.00 19.37 -7.04
C GLY A 73 0.12 20.38 -5.88
N LEU A 74 -0.33 20.02 -4.68
CA LEU A 74 -0.16 20.86 -3.49
C LEU A 74 1.30 20.91 -3.03
N PHE A 75 1.99 19.76 -2.99
CA PHE A 75 3.41 19.70 -2.62
C PHE A 75 4.28 20.39 -3.66
N LEU A 76 3.94 20.26 -4.94
CA LEU A 76 4.65 20.96 -6.02
C LEU A 76 4.64 22.48 -5.78
N LYS A 77 3.45 23.07 -5.61
CA LYS A 77 3.31 24.50 -5.31
C LYS A 77 3.99 24.90 -4.00
N GLY A 78 3.93 24.04 -2.99
CA GLY A 78 4.61 24.26 -1.72
C GLY A 78 6.13 24.34 -1.88
N ILE A 79 6.71 23.40 -2.63
CA ILE A 79 8.16 23.35 -2.91
C ILE A 79 8.59 24.55 -3.78
N GLU A 80 7.81 24.91 -4.80
CA GLU A 80 8.05 26.12 -5.59
C GLU A 80 8.04 27.39 -4.72
N SER A 81 7.10 27.49 -3.76
CA SER A 81 6.95 28.67 -2.91
C SER A 81 8.12 28.90 -1.95
N ILE A 82 8.88 27.85 -1.61
CA ILE A 82 10.09 27.95 -0.78
C ILE A 82 11.37 28.17 -1.60
N GLY A 83 11.23 28.45 -2.90
CA GLY A 83 12.34 28.81 -3.79
C GLY A 83 13.17 27.63 -4.29
N LEU A 84 12.71 26.40 -4.07
CA LEU A 84 13.25 25.20 -4.72
C LEU A 84 12.73 25.15 -6.15
N THR A 85 13.38 25.89 -7.05
CA THR A 85 13.13 25.85 -8.50
C THR A 85 14.12 24.92 -9.19
N ASN A 86 13.97 24.75 -10.51
CA ASN A 86 14.69 23.82 -11.42
C ASN A 86 16.22 23.68 -11.26
N ASP A 87 16.89 24.50 -10.44
CA ASP A 87 18.34 24.55 -10.29
C ASP A 87 18.87 23.60 -9.19
N ILE A 88 18.00 22.99 -8.39
CA ILE A 88 18.40 22.06 -7.31
C ILE A 88 18.05 20.62 -7.71
N HIS A 89 19.08 19.83 -8.00
CA HIS A 89 18.97 18.42 -8.39
C HIS A 89 19.50 17.49 -7.29
N ILE A 90 18.81 16.36 -7.07
CA ILE A 90 19.35 15.22 -6.31
C ILE A 90 19.51 14.06 -7.32
N GLY A 91 20.71 13.94 -7.90
CA GLY A 91 20.91 13.01 -9.02
C GLY A 91 20.14 13.47 -10.26
N THR A 92 19.26 12.62 -10.82
CA THR A 92 18.35 12.98 -11.93
C THR A 92 17.02 13.57 -11.46
N TRP A 93 16.78 13.63 -10.15
CA TRP A 93 15.50 14.04 -9.60
C TRP A 93 15.34 15.56 -9.61
N PHE A 94 14.19 15.99 -10.11
CA PHE A 94 13.68 17.36 -10.01
C PHE A 94 12.73 17.50 -8.83
N TYR A 95 12.39 18.75 -8.48
CA TYR A 95 11.44 19.05 -7.40
C TYR A 95 10.04 18.43 -7.61
N THR A 96 9.67 18.16 -8.87
CA THR A 96 8.44 17.42 -9.26
C THR A 96 8.43 16.00 -8.73
N ASP A 97 9.58 15.33 -8.76
CA ASP A 97 9.75 13.93 -8.37
C ASP A 97 9.73 13.82 -6.85
N LEU A 98 10.28 14.83 -6.17
CA LEU A 98 10.17 14.97 -4.71
C LEU A 98 8.71 15.17 -4.28
N ALA A 99 7.94 16.01 -4.98
CA ALA A 99 6.50 16.17 -4.70
C ALA A 99 5.73 14.85 -4.91
N PHE A 100 6.09 14.10 -5.95
CA PHE A 100 5.47 12.80 -6.25
C PHE A 100 5.86 11.73 -5.22
N LEU A 101 7.12 11.70 -4.77
CA LEU A 101 7.60 10.85 -3.69
C LEU A 101 6.81 11.07 -2.40
N ILE A 102 6.68 12.33 -1.98
CA ILE A 102 6.00 12.70 -0.74
C ILE A 102 4.51 12.34 -0.83
N SER A 103 3.84 12.69 -1.92
CA SER A 103 2.40 12.43 -2.05
C SER A 103 2.06 10.96 -2.31
N GLY A 104 2.66 10.38 -3.35
CA GLY A 104 2.34 9.05 -3.88
C GLY A 104 3.02 7.89 -3.17
N PHE A 105 4.26 8.05 -2.69
CA PHE A 105 5.04 6.95 -2.09
C PHE A 105 5.21 7.06 -0.58
N LEU A 106 4.89 8.21 0.02
CA LEU A 106 4.90 8.38 1.47
C LEU A 106 3.48 8.52 2.03
N ILE A 107 2.75 9.57 1.65
CA ILE A 107 1.47 9.92 2.28
C ILE A 107 0.35 8.95 1.89
N ALA A 108 0.14 8.72 0.60
CA ALA A 108 -0.92 7.81 0.12
C ALA A 108 -0.80 6.38 0.70
N PRO A 109 0.35 5.70 0.68
CA PRO A 109 0.49 4.35 1.25
C PRO A 109 0.37 4.37 2.77
N LEU A 110 0.86 5.41 3.44
CA LEU A 110 0.71 5.55 4.90
C LEU A 110 -0.77 5.66 5.27
N LEU A 111 -1.53 6.52 4.59
CA LEU A 111 -2.99 6.65 4.78
C LEU A 111 -3.70 5.34 4.47
N THR A 112 -3.35 4.69 3.36
CA THR A 112 -3.95 3.42 2.94
C THR A 112 -3.79 2.36 4.04
N LEU A 113 -2.57 2.19 4.57
CA LEU A 113 -2.28 1.22 5.62
C LEU A 113 -2.97 1.59 6.95
N LEU A 114 -2.92 2.86 7.36
CA LEU A 114 -3.48 3.31 8.64
C LEU A 114 -5.02 3.26 8.66
N LEU A 115 -5.66 3.70 7.58
CA LEU A 115 -7.11 3.70 7.47
C LEU A 115 -7.63 2.27 7.31
N ASN A 116 -7.08 1.48 6.39
CA ASN A 116 -7.58 0.12 6.17
C ASN A 116 -7.32 -0.79 7.38
N LYS A 117 -6.15 -0.71 8.04
CA LYS A 117 -5.90 -1.58 9.22
C LYS A 117 -6.91 -1.34 10.34
N SER A 118 -7.47 -0.13 10.45
CA SER A 118 -8.43 0.24 11.49
C SER A 118 -9.75 -0.51 11.38
N LEU A 119 -10.06 -1.04 10.20
CA LEU A 119 -11.28 -1.80 9.90
C LEU A 119 -11.20 -3.25 10.40
N PHE A 120 -10.00 -3.75 10.68
CA PHE A 120 -9.75 -5.14 11.07
C PHE A 120 -9.45 -5.27 12.56
N ARG A 121 -9.85 -6.41 13.12
CA ARG A 121 -9.59 -6.75 14.53
C ARG A 121 -8.11 -7.07 14.73
N ASN A 122 -7.58 -6.79 15.92
CA ASN A 122 -6.25 -7.21 16.37
C ASN A 122 -5.04 -6.68 15.55
N THR A 123 -5.18 -5.49 14.93
CA THR A 123 -4.11 -4.83 14.15
C THR A 123 -3.36 -3.73 14.91
N LYS A 124 -3.63 -3.55 16.21
CA LYS A 124 -3.00 -2.49 17.04
C LYS A 124 -1.79 -3.04 17.81
N THR A 125 -0.72 -3.37 17.08
CA THR A 125 0.50 -3.95 17.67
C THR A 125 1.76 -3.16 17.31
N LYS A 126 2.86 -3.33 18.08
CA LYS A 126 4.18 -2.78 17.71
C LYS A 126 4.67 -3.33 16.37
N THR A 127 4.40 -4.60 16.08
CA THR A 127 4.73 -5.24 14.80
C THR A 127 4.05 -4.55 13.61
N THR A 128 2.83 -4.06 13.80
CA THR A 128 2.12 -3.28 12.77
C THR A 128 2.85 -2.01 12.41
N LEU A 129 3.41 -1.30 13.39
CA LEU A 129 4.19 -0.10 13.13
C LEU A 129 5.44 -0.43 12.31
N TRP A 130 6.16 -1.50 12.67
CA TRP A 130 7.32 -1.95 11.92
C TRP A 130 6.98 -2.35 10.47
N ILE A 131 5.90 -3.09 10.26
CA ILE A 131 5.46 -3.43 8.90
C ILE A 131 5.17 -2.17 8.09
N ILE A 132 4.47 -1.18 8.66
CA ILE A 132 4.22 0.10 7.97
C ILE A 132 5.54 0.79 7.61
N ILE A 133 6.45 0.94 8.57
CA ILE A 133 7.75 1.60 8.35
C ILE A 133 8.53 0.88 7.23
N ILE A 134 8.60 -0.45 7.27
CA ILE A 134 9.30 -1.25 6.25
C ILE A 134 8.61 -1.12 4.88
N THR A 135 7.28 -1.19 4.83
CA THR A 135 6.51 -1.04 3.58
C THR A 135 6.78 0.33 2.94
N ILE A 136 6.74 1.40 3.73
CA ILE A 136 7.06 2.76 3.25
C ILE A 136 8.52 2.88 2.84
N GLY A 137 9.45 2.35 3.64
CA GLY A 137 10.88 2.37 3.31
C GLY A 137 11.20 1.65 2.00
N ILE A 138 10.57 0.50 1.74
CA ILE A 138 10.72 -0.23 0.47
C ILE A 138 10.20 0.60 -0.70
N LEU A 139 9.03 1.24 -0.57
CA LEU A 139 8.48 2.08 -1.64
C LEU A 139 9.41 3.24 -1.99
N ILE A 140 9.95 3.92 -0.97
CA ILE A 140 10.93 5.01 -1.14
C ILE A 140 12.20 4.49 -1.82
N LEU A 141 12.74 3.35 -1.38
CA LEU A 141 13.94 2.77 -2.00
C LEU A 141 13.71 2.42 -3.47
N ILE A 142 12.58 1.80 -3.80
CA ILE A 142 12.26 1.43 -5.19
C ILE A 142 12.07 2.67 -6.05
N SER A 143 11.43 3.73 -5.54
CA SER A 143 11.26 4.95 -6.32
C SER A 143 12.62 5.52 -6.72
N PHE A 144 13.62 5.53 -5.82
CA PHE A 144 14.99 5.97 -6.15
C PHE A 144 15.68 5.13 -7.23
N ILE A 145 15.33 3.84 -7.36
CA ILE A 145 15.96 2.93 -8.33
C ILE A 145 15.31 3.03 -9.73
N HIS A 146 14.01 3.33 -9.80
CA HIS A 146 13.21 3.34 -11.04
C HIS A 146 12.84 4.75 -11.52
N ASN A 147 13.78 5.70 -11.47
CA ASN A 147 13.53 7.10 -11.87
C ASN A 147 13.59 7.35 -13.39
N ASP A 148 12.89 6.54 -14.18
CA ASP A 148 12.92 6.66 -15.64
C ASP A 148 11.52 7.06 -16.14
N ASP A 149 11.39 8.30 -16.63
CA ASP A 149 10.14 9.07 -16.83
C ASP A 149 9.19 8.57 -17.94
N SER A 150 9.37 7.35 -18.44
CA SER A 150 8.46 6.83 -19.48
C SER A 150 7.06 6.52 -18.89
N ILE A 151 6.00 6.83 -19.65
CA ILE A 151 4.60 6.57 -19.25
C ILE A 151 4.37 5.07 -18.93
N ASP A 152 5.07 4.18 -19.65
CA ASP A 152 5.04 2.74 -19.39
C ASP A 152 5.62 2.38 -18.01
N ASN A 153 6.63 3.13 -17.54
CA ASN A 153 7.19 2.97 -16.21
C ASN A 153 6.24 3.44 -15.11
N TYR A 154 5.38 4.44 -15.36
CA TYR A 154 4.40 4.91 -14.37
C TYR A 154 3.36 3.85 -14.02
N PHE A 155 2.78 3.17 -15.02
CA PHE A 155 1.84 2.07 -14.80
C PHE A 155 2.50 0.88 -14.12
N ASN A 156 3.74 0.57 -14.49
CA ASN A 156 4.53 -0.45 -13.79
C ASN A 156 4.77 -0.07 -12.32
N MET A 157 5.05 1.19 -12.03
CA MET A 157 5.29 1.65 -10.66
C MET A 157 4.03 1.63 -9.80
N MET A 158 2.85 1.94 -10.36
CA MET A 158 1.58 1.81 -9.63
C MET A 158 1.22 0.34 -9.34
N ASN A 159 1.57 -0.58 -10.24
CA ASN A 159 1.42 -2.02 -9.99
C ASN A 159 2.33 -2.49 -8.85
N VAL A 160 3.59 -2.03 -8.84
CA VAL A 160 4.56 -2.30 -7.76
C VAL A 160 4.08 -1.71 -6.44
N TRP A 161 3.57 -0.47 -6.45
CA TRP A 161 2.96 0.18 -5.30
C TRP A 161 1.82 -0.67 -4.73
N GLN A 162 0.89 -1.10 -5.59
CA GLN A 162 -0.26 -1.90 -5.18
C GLN A 162 0.16 -3.24 -4.58
N LEU A 163 1.16 -3.89 -5.17
CA LEU A 163 1.71 -5.14 -4.67
C LEU A 163 2.27 -4.98 -3.26
N ILE A 164 3.14 -3.99 -3.06
CA ILE A 164 3.84 -3.76 -1.80
C ILE A 164 2.89 -3.34 -0.68
N VAL A 165 1.99 -2.39 -0.96
CA VAL A 165 1.02 -1.91 0.03
C VAL A 165 0.04 -3.01 0.42
N MET A 166 -0.46 -3.79 -0.56
CA MET A 166 -1.37 -4.89 -0.26
C MET A 166 -0.66 -5.99 0.53
N PHE A 167 0.59 -6.30 0.19
CA PHE A 167 1.37 -7.28 0.93
C PHE A 167 1.58 -6.84 2.38
N GLY A 168 1.98 -5.58 2.60
CA GLY A 168 2.09 -4.99 3.93
C GLY A 168 0.77 -5.06 4.71
N LEU A 169 -0.35 -4.72 4.08
CA LEU A 169 -1.66 -4.79 4.71
C LEU A 169 -2.08 -6.24 5.04
N GLN A 170 -1.82 -7.20 4.15
CA GLN A 170 -2.09 -8.62 4.43
C GLN A 170 -1.24 -9.12 5.60
N LEU A 171 0.02 -8.72 5.71
CA LEU A 171 0.84 -9.03 6.88
C LEU A 171 0.20 -8.46 8.14
N ILE A 172 -0.24 -7.19 8.12
CA ILE A 172 -0.90 -6.53 9.26
C ILE A 172 -2.18 -7.26 9.69
N ILE A 173 -3.05 -7.59 8.75
CA ILE A 173 -4.34 -8.26 9.06
C ILE A 173 -4.12 -9.69 9.57
N ASN A 174 -3.02 -10.34 9.19
CA ASN A 174 -2.78 -11.76 9.46
C ASN A 174 -1.75 -12.03 10.58
N GLN A 175 -1.25 -11.00 11.26
CA GLN A 175 -0.22 -11.11 12.32
C GLN A 175 -0.54 -12.14 13.40
N GLU A 176 -1.75 -12.12 13.97
CA GLU A 176 -2.11 -13.01 15.08
C GLU A 176 -1.95 -14.50 14.71
N TYR A 177 -2.22 -14.85 13.45
CA TYR A 177 -2.09 -16.23 12.98
C TYR A 177 -0.66 -16.61 12.62
N LEU A 178 0.16 -15.61 12.29
CA LEU A 178 1.60 -15.80 12.13
C LEU A 178 2.26 -16.03 13.50
N SER A 179 1.84 -15.27 14.53
CA SER A 179 2.40 -15.32 15.88
C SER A 179 1.92 -16.50 16.73
N LYS A 180 0.62 -16.84 16.71
CA LYS A 180 0.04 -17.86 17.62
C LYS A 180 0.58 -19.28 17.43
N LYS A 181 1.27 -19.56 16.33
CA LYS A 181 1.78 -20.90 16.03
C LYS A 181 3.22 -21.15 16.46
N ASP A 182 4.01 -20.10 16.69
CA ASP A 182 5.37 -20.25 17.22
C ASP A 182 5.35 -20.71 18.69
N ALA A 183 4.34 -20.31 19.46
CA ALA A 183 4.13 -20.77 20.83
C ALA A 183 3.72 -22.26 20.92
N SER A 184 3.02 -22.79 19.93
CA SER A 184 2.65 -24.22 19.90
C SER A 184 3.79 -25.16 19.49
N SER A 185 4.88 -24.63 18.92
CA SER A 185 6.10 -25.39 18.58
C SER A 185 7.15 -25.40 19.70
N GLN A 186 6.94 -24.69 20.81
CA GLN A 186 7.87 -24.63 21.94
C GLN A 186 7.42 -25.43 23.18
N HIS A 187 6.28 -26.12 23.11
CA HIS A 187 5.78 -27.00 24.19
C HIS A 187 5.59 -28.46 23.73
N GLY A 188 6.32 -28.86 22.69
CA GLY A 188 6.37 -30.22 22.20
C GLY A 188 7.80 -30.75 22.22
N VAL A 189 8.42 -30.77 23.40
CA VAL A 189 9.57 -31.63 23.76
C VAL A 189 9.36 -32.08 25.19
#